data_AF-A0A1Q9NWE0-F1
#
_entry.id   AF-A0A1Q9NWE0-F1
#
_cell.length_a   1.000
_cell.length_b   1.000
_cell.length_c   1.000
_cell.angle_alpha   90.00
_cell.angle_beta   90.00
_cell.angle_gamma   90.00
#
_symmetry.space_group_name_H-M   'P 1'
#
loop_
_entity.id
_entity.type
_entity.pdbx_description
1 polymer ?
#
loop_
_entity_poly.entity_id
_entity_poly.type
_entity_poly.pdbx_seq_one_letter_code
_entity_poly.pdbx_strand_id
1 'polypeptide(L)'
;MLRIISYLVDPKFRDIGHILVIDDPEIYLQAREQRALADLLIDNVSINQIIFSTASLRFLIGDLYLGILDKNVTSLKRIDSTDNSDIELLVKTLGIRPSDSLSADAVIFLEGYIDKTVLETWFNIVQMGIEKERSERQSNQFFYANRIPRISFIPIDCWTKMSFVISVRILKEKFVRSKAFALVDGDTHESDPRLFYKIQNSFERVFGDNSFFKLNEPCIESIMLNNPKAVAKAFKANEQALLKRVKKLRNKMSDKEVMIKIYGEFGKGKLKEESYNSQIAKAIAQEFKYGDIPNKLIHIFRKIAWIISED
;
A
#
# COMPACT_ATOMS: atom_id res chain seq x y z
N MET A 1 -7.40 -1.08 32.00
CA MET A 1 -8.27 -1.20 30.81
C MET A 1 -9.73 -1.55 31.14
N LEU A 2 -10.06 -2.77 31.61
CA LEU A 2 -11.46 -3.15 31.93
C LEU A 2 -12.16 -2.17 32.91
N ARG A 3 -11.40 -1.60 33.84
CA ARG A 3 -11.89 -0.56 34.78
C ARG A 3 -12.17 0.81 34.14
N ILE A 4 -11.43 1.18 33.10
CA ILE A 4 -11.64 2.45 32.36
C ILE A 4 -12.91 2.32 31.53
N ILE A 5 -13.03 1.20 30.80
CA ILE A 5 -14.22 0.90 29.99
C ILE A 5 -15.46 0.78 30.90
N SER A 6 -15.36 0.08 32.04
CA SER A 6 -16.48 0.00 32.98
C SER A 6 -16.89 1.37 33.50
N TYR A 7 -15.94 2.28 33.76
CA TYR A 7 -16.25 3.63 34.23
C TYR A 7 -16.93 4.48 33.15
N LEU A 8 -16.46 4.42 31.90
CA LEU A 8 -17.03 5.19 30.78
C LEU A 8 -18.40 4.67 30.30
N VAL A 9 -18.72 3.42 30.60
CA VAL A 9 -19.97 2.76 30.16
C VAL A 9 -20.99 2.65 31.31
N ASP A 10 -20.58 2.77 32.57
CA ASP A 10 -21.48 2.69 33.71
C ASP A 10 -22.40 3.94 33.77
N PRO A 11 -23.73 3.74 33.68
CA PRO A 11 -24.72 4.83 33.71
C PRO A 11 -24.59 5.74 34.93
N LYS A 12 -24.12 5.23 36.07
CA LYS A 12 -23.98 6.02 37.31
C LYS A 12 -22.96 7.14 37.21
N PHE A 13 -22.03 7.06 36.26
CA PHE A 13 -20.97 8.05 36.04
C PHE A 13 -21.19 8.89 34.77
N ARG A 14 -22.34 8.72 34.09
CA ARG A 14 -22.69 9.49 32.89
C ARG A 14 -23.43 10.80 33.17
N ASP A 15 -24.04 10.93 34.34
CA ASP A 15 -24.90 12.07 34.66
C ASP A 15 -24.18 13.18 35.45
N ILE A 16 -22.92 12.95 35.84
CA ILE A 16 -22.10 13.90 36.59
C ILE A 16 -20.80 14.09 35.81
N GLY A 17 -20.47 15.34 35.45
CA GLY A 17 -19.22 15.64 34.77
C GLY A 17 -18.01 15.35 35.66
N HIS A 18 -17.06 14.58 35.14
CA HIS A 18 -15.83 14.18 35.85
C HIS A 18 -14.57 14.66 35.12
N ILE A 19 -13.46 14.78 35.86
CA ILE A 19 -12.12 14.89 35.28
C ILE A 19 -11.47 13.51 35.35
N LEU A 20 -11.22 12.90 34.21
CA LEU A 20 -10.49 11.63 34.11
C LEU A 20 -9.04 11.89 33.71
N VAL A 21 -8.11 11.34 34.49
CA VAL A 21 -6.68 11.33 34.15
C VAL A 21 -6.25 9.89 33.91
N ILE A 22 -5.72 9.58 32.73
CA ILE A 22 -5.36 8.22 32.31
C ILE A 22 -3.89 8.20 31.90
N ASP A 23 -3.11 7.29 32.46
CA ASP A 23 -1.73 7.07 32.04
C ASP A 23 -1.66 5.87 31.10
N ASP A 24 -1.01 6.04 29.94
CA ASP A 24 -0.81 5.06 28.87
C ASP A 24 -2.07 4.20 28.56
N PRO A 25 -3.16 4.80 28.03
CA PRO A 25 -4.41 4.08 27.75
C PRO A 25 -4.23 2.91 26.77
N GLU A 26 -3.19 2.93 25.93
CA GLU A 26 -2.85 1.88 24.98
C GLU A 26 -2.22 0.62 25.61
N ILE A 27 -1.80 0.67 26.87
CA ILE A 27 -1.04 -0.42 27.47
C ILE A 27 -1.89 -1.71 27.47
N TYR A 28 -1.36 -2.75 26.82
CA TYR A 28 -2.02 -4.04 26.57
C TYR A 28 -3.16 -4.06 25.52
N LEU A 29 -3.39 -2.99 24.76
CA LEU A 29 -4.36 -2.97 23.65
C LEU A 29 -3.69 -3.28 22.31
N GLN A 30 -4.33 -4.10 21.46
CA GLN A 30 -3.94 -4.16 20.06
C GLN A 30 -4.53 -2.97 19.29
N ALA A 31 -4.07 -2.77 18.06
CA ALA A 31 -4.41 -1.59 17.25
C ALA A 31 -5.91 -1.37 17.05
N ARG A 32 -6.73 -2.45 17.02
CA ARG A 32 -8.17 -2.35 16.85
C ARG A 32 -8.85 -1.85 18.13
N GLU A 33 -8.44 -2.38 19.27
CA GLU A 33 -9.00 -2.00 20.57
C GLU A 33 -8.53 -0.62 21.01
N GLN A 34 -7.33 -0.19 20.59
CA GLN A 34 -6.87 1.20 20.75
C GLN A 34 -7.82 2.20 20.06
N ARG A 35 -8.25 1.91 18.82
CA ARG A 35 -9.22 2.76 18.11
C ARG A 35 -10.56 2.81 18.84
N ALA A 36 -11.08 1.64 19.21
CA ALA A 36 -12.35 1.57 19.93
C ALA A 36 -12.29 2.32 21.27
N LEU A 37 -11.17 2.28 21.98
CA LEU A 37 -10.99 3.08 23.20
C LEU A 37 -10.88 4.57 22.90
N ALA A 38 -10.15 4.98 21.86
CA ALA A 38 -10.06 6.39 21.46
C ALA A 38 -11.44 6.96 21.11
N ASP A 39 -12.25 6.23 20.33
CA ASP A 39 -13.62 6.60 19.99
C ASP A 39 -14.48 6.76 21.26
N LEU A 40 -14.39 5.80 22.19
CA LEU A 40 -15.09 5.88 23.48
C LEU A 40 -14.66 7.10 24.30
N LEU A 41 -13.38 7.47 24.31
CA LEU A 41 -12.92 8.66 25.02
C LEU A 41 -13.51 9.93 24.38
N ILE A 42 -13.49 10.03 23.05
CA ILE A 42 -14.09 11.17 22.31
C ILE A 42 -15.57 11.30 22.63
N ASP A 43 -16.33 10.21 22.61
CA ASP A 43 -17.78 10.24 22.86
C ASP A 43 -18.11 10.78 24.26
N ASN A 44 -17.20 10.58 25.22
CA ASN A 44 -17.39 10.98 26.61
C ASN A 44 -16.87 12.39 26.94
N VAL A 45 -16.20 13.10 26.02
CA VAL A 45 -15.69 14.46 26.27
C VAL A 45 -16.79 15.53 26.34
N SER A 46 -18.00 15.22 25.87
CA SER A 46 -19.15 16.13 25.92
C SER A 46 -19.62 16.40 27.35
N ILE A 47 -19.34 15.47 28.27
CA ILE A 47 -19.76 15.51 29.68
C ILE A 47 -18.54 15.55 30.61
N ASN A 48 -17.42 14.94 30.20
CA ASN A 48 -16.22 14.80 31.03
C ASN A 48 -15.03 15.57 30.45
N GLN A 49 -14.13 16.04 31.31
CA GLN A 49 -12.80 16.43 30.88
C GLN A 49 -11.87 15.22 30.97
N ILE A 50 -11.19 14.89 29.88
CA ILE A 50 -10.29 13.74 29.82
C ILE A 50 -8.88 14.23 29.50
N ILE A 51 -7.93 13.84 30.34
CA ILE A 51 -6.50 14.12 30.18
C ILE A 51 -5.77 12.79 30.18
N PHE A 52 -4.89 12.56 29.21
CA PHE A 52 -4.10 11.33 29.21
C PHE A 52 -2.71 11.53 28.61
N SER A 53 -1.76 10.75 29.08
CA SER A 53 -0.45 10.53 28.48
C SER A 53 -0.54 9.36 27.51
N THR A 54 0.18 9.43 26.39
CA THR A 54 0.24 8.33 25.42
C THR A 54 1.52 8.43 24.60
N ALA A 55 2.06 7.28 24.21
CA ALA A 55 3.07 7.14 23.17
C ALA A 55 2.46 6.68 21.83
N SER A 56 1.16 6.38 21.80
CA SER A 56 0.45 5.85 20.64
C SER A 56 -0.15 6.95 19.76
N LEU A 57 0.15 6.87 18.46
CA LEU A 57 -0.46 7.70 17.42
C LEU A 57 -2.00 7.70 17.42
N ARG A 58 -2.60 6.58 17.84
CA ARG A 58 -4.06 6.39 17.75
C ARG A 58 -4.81 7.25 18.77
N PHE A 59 -4.11 7.75 19.78
CA PHE A 59 -4.66 8.62 20.82
C PHE A 59 -4.23 10.08 20.64
N LEU A 60 -3.71 10.48 19.47
CA LEU A 60 -3.47 11.89 19.14
C LEU A 60 -4.79 12.61 18.80
N ILE A 61 -5.65 12.77 19.81
CA ILE A 61 -6.98 13.35 19.73
C ILE A 61 -7.10 14.55 20.68
N GLY A 62 -7.84 15.58 20.28
CA GLY A 62 -8.02 16.79 21.09
C GLY A 62 -6.80 17.72 21.11
N ASP A 63 -6.66 18.49 22.20
CA ASP A 63 -5.51 19.38 22.42
C ASP A 63 -4.25 18.57 22.76
N LEU A 64 -3.19 18.76 21.98
CA LEU A 64 -1.97 17.98 22.09
C LEU A 64 -0.85 18.75 22.79
N TYR A 65 -0.17 18.08 23.71
CA TYR A 65 1.00 18.60 24.41
C TYR A 65 2.12 17.56 24.35
N LEU A 66 3.30 17.97 23.90
CA LEU A 66 4.50 17.16 23.85
C LEU A 66 5.35 17.43 25.10
N GLY A 67 5.54 16.40 25.90
CA GLY A 67 6.52 16.38 26.99
C GLY A 67 7.91 16.07 26.44
N ILE A 68 8.86 16.99 26.62
CA ILE A 68 10.25 16.81 26.21
C ILE A 68 11.12 16.80 27.47
N LEU A 69 11.79 15.68 27.74
CA LEU A 69 12.79 15.57 28.78
C LEU A 69 14.17 15.93 28.20
N ASP A 70 14.71 17.08 28.57
CA ASP A 70 16.09 17.46 28.24
C ASP A 70 16.85 17.81 29.52
N LYS A 71 18.05 17.23 29.70
CA LYS A 71 18.92 17.48 30.85
C LYS A 71 18.20 17.48 32.22
N ASN A 72 17.33 16.49 32.45
CA ASN A 72 16.51 16.33 33.66
C ASN A 72 15.44 17.39 33.92
N VAL A 73 15.08 18.18 32.89
CA VAL A 73 13.95 19.12 32.95
C VAL A 73 12.90 18.69 31.93
N THR A 74 11.67 18.49 32.39
CA THR A 74 10.54 18.25 31.50
C THR A 74 9.92 19.58 31.09
N SER A 75 9.95 19.86 29.80
CA SER A 75 9.20 20.97 29.20
C SER A 75 7.94 20.44 28.53
N LEU A 76 6.87 21.21 28.59
CA LEU A 76 5.63 20.93 27.86
C LEU A 76 5.50 21.94 26.73
N LYS A 77 5.39 21.44 25.50
CA LYS A 77 5.12 22.23 24.31
C LYS A 77 3.73 21.88 23.80
N ARG A 78 2.82 22.86 23.70
CA ARG A 78 1.56 22.65 22.97
C ARG A 78 1.89 22.44 21.50
N ILE A 79 1.30 21.41 20.91
CA ILE A 79 1.48 21.07 19.49
C ILE A 79 0.31 21.67 18.72
N ASP A 80 0.62 22.60 17.81
CA ASP A 80 -0.37 23.03 16.82
C ASP A 80 -0.44 22.03 15.67
N SER A 81 -1.59 21.39 15.49
CA SER A 81 -1.79 20.44 14.40
C SER A 81 -1.73 21.08 13.01
N THR A 82 -1.81 22.41 12.92
CA THR A 82 -1.74 23.18 11.67
C THR A 82 -0.32 23.68 11.36
N ASP A 83 0.63 23.58 12.29
CA ASP A 83 2.04 23.93 12.08
C ASP A 83 2.88 22.68 11.77
N ASN A 84 3.42 22.62 10.55
CA ASN A 84 4.25 21.52 10.08
C ASN A 84 5.49 21.26 10.95
N SER A 85 6.09 22.30 11.53
CA SER A 85 7.30 22.17 12.35
C SER A 85 7.02 21.46 13.70
N ASP A 86 5.84 21.71 14.28
CA ASP A 86 5.36 21.06 15.50
C ASP A 86 5.04 19.59 15.25
N ILE A 87 4.43 19.31 14.09
CA ILE A 87 4.18 17.94 13.65
C ILE A 87 5.48 17.15 13.43
N GLU A 88 6.47 17.75 12.77
CA GLU A 88 7.77 17.11 12.56
C GLU A 88 8.48 16.79 13.88
N LEU A 89 8.45 17.73 14.82
CA LEU A 89 9.01 17.57 16.15
C LEU A 89 8.30 16.44 16.93
N LEU A 90 6.96 16.39 16.89
CA LEU A 90 6.17 15.33 17.51
C LEU A 90 6.56 13.94 16.97
N VAL A 91 6.59 13.80 15.64
CA VAL A 91 6.92 12.52 14.99
C VAL A 91 8.34 12.09 15.32
N LYS A 92 9.30 13.02 15.30
CA LYS A 92 10.70 12.75 15.64
C LYS A 92 10.86 12.33 17.11
N THR A 93 10.19 13.02 18.03
CA THR A 93 10.31 12.80 19.48
C THR A 93 9.70 11.48 19.91
N LEU A 94 8.54 11.12 19.35
CA LEU A 94 7.88 9.85 19.63
C LEU A 94 8.50 8.66 18.89
N GLY A 95 9.51 8.87 18.03
CA GLY A 95 10.19 7.80 17.30
C GLY A 95 9.30 7.06 16.29
N ILE A 96 8.19 7.67 15.90
CA ILE A 96 7.12 7.05 15.11
C ILE A 96 7.57 6.86 13.67
N ARG A 97 7.43 5.62 13.16
CA ARG A 97 7.68 5.29 11.75
C ARG A 97 6.35 5.12 11.02
N PRO A 98 6.17 5.63 9.81
CA PRO A 98 4.89 5.47 9.10
C PRO A 98 4.51 4.05 8.71
N SER A 99 5.47 3.11 8.77
CA SER A 99 5.19 1.68 8.77
C SER A 99 4.31 1.22 9.96
N ASP A 100 4.25 1.98 11.04
CA ASP A 100 3.40 1.73 12.22
C ASP A 100 1.91 2.05 11.96
N SER A 101 1.63 2.89 10.95
CA SER A 101 0.28 3.26 10.54
C SER A 101 -0.25 2.44 9.36
N LEU A 102 0.63 2.09 8.40
CA LEU A 102 0.26 1.34 7.19
C LEU A 102 0.56 -0.16 7.31
N SER A 103 1.19 -0.61 8.40
CA SER A 103 1.75 -1.97 8.53
C SER A 103 2.67 -2.37 7.37
N ALA A 104 3.22 -1.38 6.64
CA ALA A 104 4.00 -1.56 5.42
C ALA A 104 5.23 -0.63 5.41
N ASP A 105 6.36 -1.17 4.98
CA ASP A 105 7.63 -0.46 4.84
C ASP A 105 7.64 0.44 3.59
N ALA A 106 6.80 0.12 2.59
CA ALA A 106 6.56 0.94 1.40
C ALA A 106 5.14 0.82 0.84
N VAL A 107 4.77 1.78 0.00
CA VAL A 107 3.51 1.81 -0.75
C VAL A 107 3.80 1.86 -2.24
N ILE A 108 3.07 1.09 -3.05
CA ILE A 108 3.08 1.20 -4.52
C ILE A 108 1.68 1.61 -4.99
N PHE A 109 1.59 2.78 -5.61
CA PHE A 109 0.38 3.25 -6.29
C PHE A 109 0.27 2.65 -7.69
N LEU A 110 -0.92 2.17 -8.02
CA LEU A 110 -1.23 1.40 -9.23
C LEU A 110 -2.47 1.93 -9.92
N GLU A 111 -2.55 1.78 -11.24
CA GLU A 111 -3.67 2.31 -12.03
C GLU A 111 -5.04 1.71 -11.63
N GLY A 112 -5.12 0.40 -11.37
CA GLY A 112 -6.39 -0.27 -11.09
C GLY A 112 -6.31 -1.49 -10.16
N TYR A 113 -7.48 -2.05 -9.86
CA TYR A 113 -7.64 -3.19 -8.96
C TYR A 113 -7.12 -4.51 -9.54
N ILE A 114 -7.17 -4.66 -10.87
CA ILE A 114 -6.57 -5.80 -11.56
C ILE A 114 -5.06 -5.76 -11.36
N ASP A 115 -4.45 -4.58 -11.54
CA ASP A 115 -3.02 -4.37 -11.34
C ASP A 115 -2.59 -4.72 -9.92
N LYS A 116 -3.33 -4.20 -8.93
CA LYS A 116 -3.11 -4.53 -7.52
C LYS A 116 -3.02 -6.03 -7.31
N THR A 117 -4.04 -6.75 -7.78
CA THR A 117 -4.18 -8.18 -7.49
C THR A 117 -3.09 -9.00 -8.18
N VAL A 118 -2.76 -8.67 -9.42
CA VAL A 118 -1.74 -9.38 -10.20
C VAL A 118 -0.33 -9.06 -9.67
N LEU A 119 0.00 -7.79 -9.46
CA LEU A 119 1.32 -7.38 -9.01
C LEU A 119 1.61 -7.83 -7.59
N GLU A 120 0.63 -7.82 -6.70
CA GLU A 120 0.77 -8.37 -5.35
C GLU A 120 1.05 -9.88 -5.39
N THR A 121 0.38 -10.61 -6.28
CA THR A 121 0.61 -12.05 -6.50
C THR A 121 2.03 -12.31 -7.04
N TRP A 122 2.44 -11.57 -8.07
CA TRP A 122 3.76 -11.70 -8.67
C TRP A 122 4.88 -11.23 -7.76
N PHE A 123 4.66 -10.20 -6.95
CA PHE A 123 5.62 -9.76 -5.94
C PHE A 123 5.94 -10.90 -4.97
N ASN A 124 4.92 -11.60 -4.48
CA ASN A 124 5.13 -12.76 -3.60
C ASN A 124 5.92 -13.89 -4.28
N ILE A 125 5.61 -14.20 -5.54
CA ILE A 125 6.36 -15.19 -6.33
C ILE A 125 7.83 -14.76 -6.50
N VAL A 126 8.07 -13.47 -6.75
CA VAL A 126 9.42 -12.89 -6.86
C VAL A 126 10.18 -12.97 -5.56
N GLN A 127 9.56 -12.64 -4.42
CA GLN A 127 10.19 -12.75 -3.11
C GLN A 127 10.62 -14.19 -2.83
N MET A 128 9.73 -15.16 -3.02
CA MET A 128 10.06 -16.59 -2.83
C MET A 128 11.18 -17.06 -3.77
N GLY A 129 11.18 -16.59 -5.02
CA GLY A 129 12.24 -16.92 -5.98
C GLY A 129 13.60 -16.38 -5.56
N ILE A 130 13.66 -15.13 -5.07
CA ILE A 130 14.89 -14.50 -4.56
C ILE A 130 15.41 -15.23 -3.31
N GLU A 131 14.53 -15.60 -2.38
CA GLU A 131 14.92 -16.36 -1.18
C GLU A 131 15.51 -17.73 -1.52
N LYS A 132 14.94 -18.40 -2.51
CA LYS A 132 15.45 -19.68 -3.01
C LYS A 132 16.83 -19.51 -3.65
N GLU A 133 17.01 -18.50 -4.50
CA GLU A 133 18.33 -18.16 -5.08
C GLU A 133 19.38 -17.89 -3.99
N ARG A 134 19.00 -17.21 -2.91
CA ARG A 134 19.87 -16.93 -1.74
C ARG A 134 20.26 -18.20 -0.99
N SER A 135 19.33 -19.13 -0.81
CA SER A 135 19.57 -20.37 -0.07
C SER A 135 20.47 -21.33 -0.84
N GLU A 136 20.38 -21.33 -2.17
CA GLU A 136 21.17 -22.19 -3.06
C GLU A 136 22.58 -21.63 -3.33
N ARG A 137 22.76 -20.30 -3.27
CA ARG A 137 24.05 -19.64 -3.47
C ARG A 137 24.60 -19.17 -2.12
N GLN A 138 25.45 -20.00 -1.47
CA GLN A 138 26.23 -19.69 -0.25
C GLN A 138 27.27 -18.54 -0.43
N SER A 139 26.95 -17.50 -1.19
CA SER A 139 27.88 -16.42 -1.53
C SER A 139 27.33 -15.06 -1.07
N ASN A 140 28.06 -14.47 -0.13
CA ASN A 140 27.86 -13.18 0.55
C ASN A 140 27.87 -11.91 -0.36
N GLN A 141 27.36 -11.98 -1.59
CA GLN A 141 27.56 -10.89 -2.57
C GLN A 141 26.31 -10.24 -3.16
N PHE A 142 25.13 -10.54 -2.62
CA PHE A 142 23.94 -9.73 -2.90
C PHE A 142 23.46 -9.02 -1.64
N PHE A 143 23.65 -7.70 -1.63
CA PHE A 143 23.12 -6.75 -0.66
C PHE A 143 21.59 -6.70 -0.78
N TYR A 144 20.92 -7.71 -0.25
CA TYR A 144 19.49 -7.64 0.04
C TYR A 144 19.32 -7.43 1.54
N ALA A 145 18.41 -6.53 1.92
CA ALA A 145 18.02 -6.32 3.31
C ALA A 145 17.84 -7.66 4.04
N ASN A 146 18.23 -7.71 5.32
CA ASN A 146 18.05 -8.89 6.17
C ASN A 146 16.56 -9.29 6.40
N ARG A 147 15.60 -8.54 5.84
CA ARG A 147 14.16 -8.78 5.93
C ARG A 147 13.48 -8.54 4.59
N ILE A 148 12.44 -9.31 4.28
CA ILE A 148 11.53 -9.02 3.16
C ILE A 148 10.78 -7.71 3.49
N PRO A 149 10.81 -6.70 2.62
CA PRO A 149 10.04 -5.47 2.85
C PRO A 149 8.54 -5.76 2.73
N ARG A 150 7.75 -5.26 3.68
CA ARG A 150 6.29 -5.28 3.61
C ARG A 150 5.85 -4.16 2.68
N ILE A 151 5.23 -4.50 1.55
CA ILE A 151 4.78 -3.51 0.56
C ILE A 151 3.26 -3.53 0.48
N SER A 152 2.64 -2.35 0.55
CA SER A 152 1.19 -2.17 0.33
C SER A 152 0.93 -1.68 -1.09
N PHE A 153 0.03 -2.36 -1.82
CA PHE A 153 -0.39 -1.96 -3.16
C PHE A 153 -1.72 -1.20 -3.11
N ILE A 154 -1.75 0.03 -3.66
CA ILE A 154 -2.91 0.93 -3.61
C ILE A 154 -3.39 1.23 -5.04
N PRO A 155 -4.59 0.76 -5.44
CA PRO A 155 -5.19 1.14 -6.73
C PRO A 155 -5.76 2.56 -6.64
N ILE A 156 -5.54 3.38 -7.67
CA ILE A 156 -5.97 4.79 -7.72
C ILE A 156 -6.99 5.09 -8.84
N ASP A 157 -7.52 4.04 -9.48
CA ASP A 157 -8.54 4.03 -10.54
C ASP A 157 -8.20 4.82 -11.83
N CYS A 158 -7.06 5.51 -11.91
CA CYS A 158 -6.46 6.09 -13.12
C CYS A 158 -5.10 6.76 -12.80
N TRP A 159 -4.11 6.65 -13.69
CA TRP A 159 -2.83 7.35 -13.54
C TRP A 159 -2.94 8.89 -13.51
N THR A 160 -3.98 9.47 -14.11
CA THR A 160 -4.19 10.94 -14.07
C THR A 160 -4.55 11.42 -12.66
N LYS A 161 -5.24 10.59 -11.88
CA LYS A 161 -5.60 10.84 -10.47
C LYS A 161 -4.40 10.72 -9.52
N MET A 162 -3.27 10.22 -10.00
CA MET A 162 -2.03 10.15 -9.23
C MET A 162 -1.57 11.53 -8.79
N SER A 163 -1.72 12.52 -9.68
CA SER A 163 -1.52 13.93 -9.33
C SER A 163 -2.46 14.41 -8.22
N PHE A 164 -3.71 13.93 -8.18
CA PHE A 164 -4.70 14.28 -7.16
C PHE A 164 -4.41 13.62 -5.81
N VAL A 165 -3.98 12.35 -5.81
CA VAL A 165 -3.45 11.65 -4.62
C VAL A 165 -2.25 12.40 -4.04
N ILE A 166 -1.39 12.95 -4.91
CA ILE A 166 -0.27 13.83 -4.53
C ILE A 166 -0.77 15.20 -3.99
N SER A 167 -1.87 15.73 -4.54
CA SER A 167 -2.31 17.13 -4.32
C SER A 167 -3.26 17.37 -3.15
N VAL A 168 -4.20 16.46 -2.84
CA VAL A 168 -5.45 16.88 -2.19
C VAL A 168 -5.36 17.26 -0.73
N ARG A 169 -4.65 16.51 0.11
CA ARG A 169 -4.65 16.69 1.59
C ARG A 169 -3.94 15.53 2.29
N ILE A 170 -3.80 14.38 1.61
CA ILE A 170 -3.39 13.09 2.20
C ILE A 170 -1.87 12.99 2.45
N LEU A 171 -1.05 13.67 1.65
CA LEU A 171 0.37 13.91 1.97
C LEU A 171 0.59 15.17 2.82
N LYS A 172 -0.40 16.05 2.87
CA LYS A 172 -0.23 17.41 3.37
C LYS A 172 -0.19 17.51 4.90
N GLU A 173 -0.54 16.44 5.64
CA GLU A 173 -0.51 16.48 7.11
C GLU A 173 0.25 15.34 7.82
N LYS A 174 0.09 14.01 7.60
CA LYS A 174 0.74 13.05 8.55
C LYS A 174 0.98 11.57 8.19
N PHE A 175 0.70 11.05 6.99
CA PHE A 175 0.49 9.58 6.85
C PHE A 175 1.39 8.78 5.89
N VAL A 176 2.37 9.38 5.21
CA VAL A 176 3.29 8.59 4.36
C VAL A 176 4.74 9.13 4.47
N ARG A 177 5.49 8.72 5.51
CA ARG A 177 6.97 8.58 5.37
C ARG A 177 7.38 7.14 5.00
N SER A 178 6.42 6.27 4.66
CA SER A 178 6.75 5.01 3.98
C SER A 178 7.21 5.38 2.57
N LYS A 179 8.25 4.73 2.05
CA LYS A 179 8.69 5.00 0.67
C LYS A 179 7.52 4.74 -0.27
N ALA A 180 7.18 5.73 -1.09
CA ALA A 180 6.08 5.61 -2.03
C ALA A 180 6.64 5.47 -3.43
N PHE A 181 6.06 4.53 -4.16
CA PHE A 181 6.39 4.27 -5.54
C PHE A 181 5.15 4.32 -6.40
N ALA A 182 5.38 4.53 -7.66
CA ALA A 182 4.40 4.61 -8.71
C ALA A 182 4.71 3.52 -9.73
N LEU A 183 3.74 2.69 -10.11
CA LEU A 183 3.89 1.77 -11.22
C LEU A 183 2.70 1.93 -12.17
N VAL A 184 2.99 2.34 -13.40
CA VAL A 184 2.00 2.63 -14.44
C VAL A 184 2.18 1.72 -15.66
N ASP A 185 1.11 1.61 -16.45
CA ASP A 185 1.05 0.87 -17.69
C ASP A 185 2.08 1.40 -18.72
N GLY A 186 2.46 0.56 -19.68
CA GLY A 186 3.48 0.91 -20.68
C GLY A 186 3.00 1.96 -21.68
N ASP A 187 1.70 1.94 -21.99
CA ASP A 187 1.03 2.82 -22.94
C ASP A 187 0.65 4.19 -22.34
N THR A 188 0.78 4.36 -21.02
CA THR A 188 0.45 5.60 -20.31
C THR A 188 1.17 6.81 -20.90
N HIS A 189 2.45 6.70 -21.24
CA HIS A 189 3.21 7.78 -21.89
C HIS A 189 2.71 8.09 -23.31
N GLU A 190 2.23 7.09 -24.05
CA GLU A 190 1.79 7.25 -25.44
C GLU A 190 0.46 8.01 -25.52
N SER A 191 -0.38 7.88 -24.49
CA SER A 191 -1.68 8.55 -24.41
C SER A 191 -1.58 10.07 -24.26
N ASP A 192 -0.70 10.56 -23.38
CA ASP A 192 -0.40 11.99 -23.21
C ASP A 192 1.02 12.17 -22.63
N PRO A 193 2.05 12.32 -23.49
CA PRO A 193 3.44 12.46 -23.05
C PRO A 193 3.64 13.66 -22.11
N ARG A 194 2.95 14.78 -22.36
CA ARG A 194 3.13 16.02 -21.60
C ARG A 194 2.59 15.85 -20.18
N LEU A 195 1.40 15.29 -20.04
CA LEU A 195 0.80 15.02 -18.74
C LEU A 195 1.58 13.93 -18.00
N PHE A 196 2.08 12.90 -18.71
CA PHE A 196 2.93 11.86 -18.13
C PHE A 196 4.15 12.46 -17.44
N TYR A 197 4.97 13.25 -18.15
CA TYR A 197 6.16 13.87 -17.55
C TYR A 197 5.80 14.84 -16.42
N LYS A 198 4.69 15.57 -16.53
CA LYS A 198 4.23 16.45 -15.45
C LYS A 198 3.91 15.65 -14.18
N ILE A 199 3.23 14.51 -14.31
CA ILE A 199 2.87 13.64 -13.18
C ILE A 199 4.10 12.96 -12.61
N GLN A 200 4.97 12.39 -13.46
CA GLN A 200 6.23 11.79 -13.05
C GLN A 200 7.09 12.78 -12.26
N ASN A 201 7.37 13.96 -12.82
CA ASN A 201 8.19 14.97 -12.16
C ASN A 201 7.56 15.44 -10.84
N SER A 202 6.23 15.53 -10.78
CA SER A 202 5.52 15.90 -9.55
C SER A 202 5.65 14.82 -8.47
N PHE A 203 5.60 13.55 -8.86
CA PHE A 203 5.73 12.40 -7.96
C PHE A 203 7.18 12.27 -7.45
N GLU A 204 8.16 12.31 -8.35
CA GLU A 204 9.58 12.18 -8.01
C GLU A 204 10.09 13.36 -7.17
N ARG A 205 9.57 14.58 -7.39
CA ARG A 205 9.87 15.72 -6.50
C ARG A 205 9.43 15.49 -5.05
N VAL A 206 8.39 14.69 -4.83
CA VAL A 206 7.82 14.43 -3.50
C VAL A 206 8.46 13.20 -2.85
N PHE A 207 8.69 12.14 -3.63
CA PHE A 207 9.11 10.83 -3.11
C PHE A 207 10.54 10.42 -3.49
N GLY A 208 11.28 11.31 -4.16
CA GLY A 208 12.65 11.10 -4.60
C GLY A 208 12.77 10.54 -6.02
N ASP A 209 13.96 10.66 -6.59
CA ASP A 209 14.28 10.12 -7.91
C ASP A 209 14.09 8.59 -7.93
N ASN A 210 13.68 8.04 -9.08
CA ASN A 210 13.40 6.61 -9.24
C ASN A 210 12.23 6.09 -8.40
N SER A 211 11.34 6.97 -7.92
CA SER A 211 10.08 6.56 -7.28
C SER A 211 8.98 6.27 -8.29
N PHE A 212 9.20 6.55 -9.58
CA PHE A 212 8.22 6.36 -10.65
C PHE A 212 8.68 5.33 -11.68
N PHE A 213 7.87 4.28 -11.88
CA PHE A 213 8.17 3.17 -12.77
C PHE A 213 7.10 3.00 -13.83
N LYS A 214 7.55 2.59 -15.02
CA LYS A 214 6.69 2.24 -16.15
C LYS A 214 6.95 0.82 -16.60
N LEU A 215 5.89 0.06 -16.87
CA LEU A 215 5.99 -1.25 -17.50
C LEU A 215 6.59 -1.14 -18.92
N ASN A 216 7.19 -2.23 -19.40
CA ASN A 216 7.62 -2.32 -20.80
C ASN A 216 6.45 -2.69 -21.70
N GLU A 217 5.58 -3.56 -21.18
CA GLU A 217 4.39 -4.03 -21.83
C GLU A 217 3.28 -2.98 -21.72
N PRO A 218 2.40 -2.86 -22.73
CA PRO A 218 1.33 -1.87 -22.73
C PRO A 218 0.48 -1.91 -21.46
N CYS A 219 0.17 -3.11 -20.96
CA CYS A 219 -0.58 -3.31 -19.73
C CYS A 219 -0.24 -4.66 -19.08
N ILE A 220 -0.78 -4.92 -17.89
CA ILE A 220 -0.59 -6.20 -17.21
C ILE A 220 -1.19 -7.39 -17.98
N GLU A 221 -2.30 -7.19 -18.70
CA GLU A 221 -2.88 -8.19 -19.58
C GLU A 221 -1.90 -8.63 -20.67
N SER A 222 -1.07 -7.71 -21.18
CA SER A 222 -0.03 -8.04 -22.15
C SER A 222 0.97 -9.05 -21.60
N ILE A 223 1.41 -8.87 -20.34
CA ILE A 223 2.32 -9.80 -19.66
C ILE A 223 1.65 -11.17 -19.52
N MET A 224 0.38 -11.21 -19.10
CA MET A 224 -0.39 -12.45 -19.00
C MET A 224 -0.52 -13.18 -20.34
N LEU A 225 -0.91 -12.45 -21.40
CA LEU A 225 -1.07 -13.00 -22.74
C LEU A 225 0.25 -13.46 -23.38
N ASN A 226 1.38 -12.89 -22.95
CA ASN A 226 2.72 -13.34 -23.35
C ASN A 226 3.12 -14.67 -22.70
N ASN A 227 2.39 -15.12 -21.68
CA ASN A 227 2.51 -16.46 -21.08
C ASN A 227 1.23 -17.29 -21.32
N PRO A 228 1.02 -17.80 -22.54
CA PRO A 228 -0.19 -18.54 -22.90
C PRO A 228 -0.37 -19.80 -22.06
N LYS A 229 0.72 -20.38 -21.54
CA LYS A 229 0.70 -21.56 -20.67
C LYS A 229 0.02 -21.28 -19.33
N ALA A 230 0.35 -20.16 -18.68
CA ALA A 230 -0.28 -19.75 -17.42
C ALA A 230 -1.78 -19.49 -17.63
N VAL A 231 -2.14 -18.76 -18.68
CA VAL A 231 -3.55 -18.49 -19.03
C VAL A 231 -4.32 -19.78 -19.34
N ALA A 232 -3.74 -20.67 -20.15
CA ALA A 232 -4.36 -21.94 -20.50
C ALA A 232 -4.57 -22.84 -19.27
N LYS A 233 -3.61 -22.87 -18.34
CA LYS A 233 -3.72 -23.62 -17.09
C LYS A 233 -4.83 -23.07 -16.20
N ALA A 234 -4.89 -21.75 -16.01
CA ALA A 234 -5.94 -21.10 -15.23
C ALA A 234 -7.34 -21.38 -15.79
N PHE A 235 -7.47 -21.41 -17.12
CA PHE A 235 -8.74 -21.65 -17.81
C PHE A 235 -9.04 -23.13 -18.06
N LYS A 236 -8.12 -24.05 -17.74
CA LYS A 236 -8.18 -25.47 -18.12
C LYS A 236 -8.42 -25.66 -19.63
N ALA A 237 -7.78 -24.80 -20.42
CA ALA A 237 -7.90 -24.72 -21.87
C ALA A 237 -6.70 -25.35 -22.59
N ASN A 238 -6.84 -25.61 -23.89
CA ASN A 238 -5.73 -26.04 -24.73
C ASN A 238 -4.80 -24.84 -25.06
N GLU A 239 -3.53 -24.93 -24.68
CA GLU A 239 -2.53 -23.87 -24.86
C GLU A 239 -2.33 -23.46 -26.32
N GLN A 240 -2.26 -24.42 -27.24
CA GLN A 240 -2.04 -24.14 -28.67
C GLN A 240 -3.24 -23.41 -29.29
N ALA A 241 -4.46 -23.82 -28.92
CA ALA A 241 -5.68 -23.17 -29.36
C ALA A 241 -5.76 -21.73 -28.84
N LEU A 242 -5.43 -21.52 -27.56
CA LEU A 242 -5.37 -20.20 -26.94
C LEU A 242 -4.34 -19.31 -27.63
N LEU A 243 -3.11 -19.80 -27.82
CA LEU A 243 -2.03 -19.05 -28.49
C LEU A 243 -2.42 -18.62 -29.91
N LYS A 244 -3.00 -19.54 -30.69
CA LYS A 244 -3.49 -19.23 -32.05
C LYS A 244 -4.58 -18.15 -32.01
N ARG A 245 -5.46 -18.19 -31.02
CA ARG A 245 -6.52 -17.20 -30.87
C ARG A 245 -5.99 -15.84 -30.46
N VAL A 246 -5.10 -15.78 -29.47
CA VAL A 246 -4.44 -14.54 -29.01
C VAL A 246 -3.75 -13.84 -30.17
N LYS A 247 -2.92 -14.56 -30.95
CA LYS A 247 -2.24 -14.01 -32.14
C LYS A 247 -3.23 -13.41 -33.16
N LYS A 248 -4.37 -14.06 -33.38
CA LYS A 248 -5.41 -13.58 -34.30
C LYS A 248 -6.11 -12.31 -33.79
N LEU A 249 -6.33 -12.20 -32.48
CA LEU A 249 -7.06 -11.08 -31.88
C LEU A 249 -6.18 -9.83 -31.69
N ARG A 250 -4.90 -10.00 -31.32
CA ARG A 250 -3.94 -8.92 -31.14
C ARG A 250 -3.74 -8.03 -32.37
N ASN A 251 -4.01 -8.54 -33.56
CA ASN A 251 -3.95 -7.75 -34.80
C ASN A 251 -5.09 -6.72 -34.95
N LYS A 252 -6.10 -6.75 -34.07
CA LYS A 252 -7.35 -5.99 -34.25
C LYS A 252 -7.83 -5.26 -32.99
N MET A 253 -7.26 -5.57 -31.84
CA MET A 253 -7.77 -5.19 -30.53
C MET A 253 -6.61 -4.98 -29.57
N SER A 254 -6.81 -4.14 -28.56
CA SER A 254 -5.88 -3.97 -27.45
C SER A 254 -5.74 -5.23 -26.61
N ASP A 255 -4.64 -5.40 -25.88
CA ASP A 255 -4.44 -6.58 -25.05
C ASP A 255 -5.48 -6.72 -23.92
N LYS A 256 -6.02 -5.61 -23.42
CA LYS A 256 -7.16 -5.60 -22.48
C LYS A 256 -8.40 -6.24 -23.12
N GLU A 257 -8.75 -5.83 -24.34
CA GLU A 257 -9.88 -6.39 -25.09
C GLU A 257 -9.64 -7.86 -25.50
N VAL A 258 -8.40 -8.20 -25.88
CA VAL A 258 -8.00 -9.57 -26.17
C VAL A 258 -8.22 -10.45 -24.94
N MET A 259 -7.80 -10.01 -23.76
CA MET A 259 -7.96 -10.77 -22.51
C MET A 259 -9.45 -10.99 -22.18
N ILE A 260 -10.28 -9.94 -22.29
CA ILE A 260 -11.74 -10.05 -22.09
C ILE A 260 -12.33 -11.11 -23.04
N LYS A 261 -11.92 -11.10 -24.30
CA LYS A 261 -12.43 -12.02 -25.32
C LYS A 261 -11.94 -13.45 -25.12
N ILE A 262 -10.67 -13.64 -24.76
CA ILE A 262 -10.10 -14.95 -24.44
C ILE A 262 -10.79 -15.53 -23.20
N TYR A 263 -11.05 -14.71 -22.18
CA TYR A 263 -11.83 -15.15 -21.01
C TYR A 263 -13.24 -15.59 -21.42
N GLY A 264 -13.94 -14.84 -22.27
CA GLY A 264 -15.28 -15.23 -22.74
C GLY A 264 -15.31 -16.49 -23.62
N GLU A 265 -14.21 -16.82 -24.31
CA GLU A 265 -14.13 -17.99 -25.20
C GLU A 265 -13.58 -19.25 -24.50
N PHE A 266 -12.60 -19.10 -23.61
CA PHE A 266 -11.87 -20.20 -22.99
C PHE A 266 -12.08 -20.30 -21.48
N GLY A 267 -12.51 -19.24 -20.82
CA GLY A 267 -12.83 -19.25 -19.40
C GLY A 267 -14.11 -20.05 -19.11
N LYS A 268 -14.39 -20.26 -17.83
CA LYS A 268 -15.60 -20.99 -17.37
C LYS A 268 -16.91 -20.22 -17.61
N GLY A 269 -16.85 -18.98 -18.09
CA GLY A 269 -18.01 -18.16 -18.41
C GLY A 269 -18.56 -18.48 -19.80
N LYS A 270 -19.50 -19.43 -19.89
CA LYS A 270 -20.47 -19.43 -21.00
C LYS A 270 -21.32 -18.16 -20.83
N LEU A 271 -20.91 -17.08 -21.48
CA LEU A 271 -21.61 -15.79 -21.68
C LEU A 271 -22.91 -15.59 -20.87
N LYS A 272 -22.83 -14.80 -19.79
CA LYS A 272 -23.66 -13.61 -19.50
C LYS A 272 -23.20 -13.04 -18.14
N GLU A 273 -22.83 -11.76 -18.15
CA GLU A 273 -22.64 -10.86 -17.00
C GLU A 273 -21.33 -10.86 -16.19
N GLU A 274 -20.52 -11.92 -16.14
CA GLU A 274 -19.20 -11.83 -15.47
C GLU A 274 -18.13 -11.30 -16.45
N SER A 275 -17.84 -10.00 -16.39
CA SER A 275 -16.69 -9.41 -17.07
C SER A 275 -15.37 -9.92 -16.46
N TYR A 276 -14.32 -9.91 -17.28
CA TYR A 276 -12.95 -10.11 -16.79
C TYR A 276 -12.68 -9.18 -15.60
N ASN A 277 -12.27 -9.75 -14.46
CA ASN A 277 -12.18 -9.06 -13.18
C ASN A 277 -10.92 -9.49 -12.39
N SER A 278 -10.72 -8.87 -11.22
CA SER A 278 -9.54 -9.11 -10.37
C SER A 278 -9.38 -10.55 -9.90
N GLN A 279 -10.47 -11.30 -9.68
CA GLN A 279 -10.39 -12.70 -9.26
C GLN A 279 -9.87 -13.59 -10.38
N ILE A 280 -10.33 -13.34 -11.62
CA ILE A 280 -9.87 -14.06 -12.80
C ILE A 280 -8.40 -13.73 -13.08
N ALA A 281 -8.03 -12.45 -13.00
CA ALA A 281 -6.65 -12.01 -13.15
C ALA A 281 -5.74 -12.65 -12.10
N LYS A 282 -6.20 -12.75 -10.84
CA LYS A 282 -5.48 -13.47 -9.77
C LYS A 282 -5.25 -14.93 -10.11
N ALA A 283 -6.27 -15.63 -10.60
CA ALA A 283 -6.16 -17.03 -10.96
C ALA A 283 -5.13 -17.26 -12.06
N ILE A 284 -5.05 -16.37 -13.05
CA ILE A 284 -4.01 -16.40 -14.08
C ILE A 284 -2.63 -16.12 -13.46
N ALA A 285 -2.53 -15.06 -12.64
CA ALA A 285 -1.26 -14.65 -12.02
C ALA A 285 -0.67 -15.74 -11.10
N GLN A 286 -1.51 -16.52 -10.42
CA GLN A 286 -1.09 -17.64 -9.57
C GLN A 286 -0.46 -18.80 -10.36
N GLU A 287 -0.71 -18.89 -11.66
CA GLU A 287 -0.12 -19.92 -12.52
C GLU A 287 1.28 -19.57 -13.04
N PHE A 288 1.74 -18.33 -12.80
CA PHE A 288 3.10 -17.90 -13.13
C PHE A 288 4.11 -18.52 -12.18
N LYS A 289 5.27 -18.89 -12.73
CA LYS A 289 6.48 -19.19 -11.97
C LYS A 289 7.40 -17.98 -11.93
N TYR A 290 8.37 -18.01 -11.02
CA TYR A 290 9.39 -16.96 -10.93
C TYR A 290 10.05 -16.62 -12.27
N GLY A 291 10.47 -17.63 -13.05
CA GLY A 291 11.09 -17.42 -14.37
C GLY A 291 10.12 -16.97 -15.47
N ASP A 292 8.81 -16.99 -15.21
CA ASP A 292 7.80 -16.51 -16.16
C ASP A 292 7.52 -15.00 -16.01
N ILE A 293 7.94 -14.40 -14.90
CA ILE A 293 7.72 -12.98 -14.62
C ILE A 293 8.77 -12.16 -15.38
N PRO A 294 8.40 -11.07 -16.08
CA PRO A 294 9.35 -10.29 -16.86
C PRO A 294 10.53 -9.79 -16.02
N ASN A 295 11.75 -9.96 -16.53
CA ASN A 295 13.00 -9.55 -15.85
C ASN A 295 12.99 -8.08 -15.42
N LYS A 296 12.36 -7.19 -16.20
CA LYS A 296 12.24 -5.77 -15.83
C LYS A 296 11.35 -5.57 -14.61
N LEU A 297 10.25 -6.32 -14.49
CA LEU A 297 9.40 -6.26 -13.30
C LEU A 297 10.12 -6.81 -12.07
N ILE A 298 10.86 -7.91 -12.23
CA ILE A 298 11.75 -8.44 -11.19
C ILE A 298 12.77 -7.39 -10.77
N HIS A 299 13.38 -6.68 -11.73
CA HIS A 299 14.32 -5.60 -11.46
C HIS A 299 13.67 -4.42 -10.71
N ILE A 300 12.46 -4.01 -11.09
CA ILE A 300 11.69 -2.98 -10.36
C ILE A 300 11.47 -3.42 -8.90
N PHE A 301 10.98 -4.63 -8.67
CA PHE A 301 10.77 -5.14 -7.30
C PHE A 301 12.06 -5.23 -6.50
N ARG A 302 13.17 -5.66 -7.12
CA ARG A 302 14.50 -5.68 -6.49
C ARG A 302 14.99 -4.28 -6.16
N LYS A 303 14.80 -3.31 -7.05
CA LYS A 303 15.19 -1.92 -6.85
C LYS A 303 14.38 -1.30 -5.70
N ILE A 304 13.06 -1.51 -5.67
CA ILE A 304 12.21 -1.08 -4.57
C ILE A 304 12.69 -1.69 -3.24
N ALA A 305 12.95 -2.99 -3.20
CA ALA A 305 13.45 -3.65 -2.00
C ALA A 305 14.81 -3.11 -1.54
N TRP A 306 15.72 -2.84 -2.48
CA TRP A 306 17.02 -2.23 -2.19
C TRP A 306 16.86 -0.81 -1.62
N ILE A 307 16.04 0.03 -2.26
CA ILE A 307 15.76 1.38 -1.77
C ILE A 307 15.20 1.31 -0.34
N ILE A 308 14.26 0.41 -0.05
CA ILE A 308 13.69 0.25 1.31
C ILE A 308 14.76 -0.18 2.34
N SER A 309 15.82 -0.86 1.92
CA SER A 309 16.84 -1.42 2.81
C SER A 309 17.95 -0.45 3.23
N GLU A 310 18.12 0.67 2.51
CA GLU A 310 19.14 1.68 2.81
C GLU A 310 18.73 2.67 3.92
N ASP A 311 17.48 2.58 4.43
CA ASP A 311 16.94 3.39 5.54
C ASP A 311 16.82 2.58 6.86
#